data_AF-A0A951UMJ4-F1
#
_entry.id   AF-A0A951UMJ4-F1
#
_cell.length_a   1.000
_cell.length_b   1.000
_cell.length_c   1.000
_cell.angle_alpha   90.00
_cell.angle_beta   90.00
_cell.angle_gamma   90.00
#
_symmetry.space_group_name_H-M   'P 1'
#
loop_
_entity.id
_entity.type
_entity.pdbx_description
1 polymer ?
#
loop_
_entity_poly.entity_id
_entity_poly.type
_entity_poly.pdbx_seq_one_letter_code
_entity_poly.pdbx_strand_id
1 'polypeptide(L)'
;MTSITLNQETFISLLQQEFESLSIPHAPVRRRGAENGAGISSASGAIEGVFELLTDGVIDRKEALTELAEAAIEIASSLYASGAEHQVWRRWSAIAAFGLFLTDQIYQSILYTILAEEWEFLRIIPLTGDVSKQISAQVIWLLVGGHLMSELPKTGRHSERKAWLKLAQSIPAGQHDVTEAALKDIADFWMAELEDSWMNYEPGDYPDFNPEACAVVALARHNGFVPTSFTSEQYRFLEAGLAISEPPSLYSTIFLC
;
A
#
# COMPACT_ATOMS: atom_id res chain seq x y z
N MET A 1 6.31 21.18 12.78
CA MET A 1 5.21 20.21 12.61
C MET A 1 4.14 20.92 11.82
N THR A 2 3.93 20.48 10.58
CA THR A 2 2.99 21.09 9.63
C THR A 2 1.69 20.34 9.71
N SER A 3 0.61 21.04 10.05
CA SER A 3 -0.74 20.51 10.01
C SER A 3 -1.21 20.36 8.57
N ILE A 4 -1.84 19.24 8.23
CA ILE A 4 -2.42 19.01 6.89
C ILE A 4 -3.95 19.05 6.98
N THR A 5 -4.58 19.76 6.04
CA THR A 5 -6.02 19.75 5.82
C THR A 5 -6.34 18.74 4.72
N LEU A 6 -7.27 17.83 4.95
CA LEU A 6 -7.61 16.80 3.96
C LEU A 6 -8.63 17.29 2.94
N ASN A 7 -8.14 17.97 1.92
CA ASN A 7 -8.95 18.43 0.80
C ASN A 7 -8.22 18.29 -0.54
N GLN A 8 -8.96 18.51 -1.62
CA GLN A 8 -8.49 18.35 -2.99
C GLN A 8 -7.32 19.29 -3.33
N GLU A 9 -7.34 20.53 -2.84
CA GLU A 9 -6.27 21.52 -3.11
C GLU A 9 -4.96 21.10 -2.43
N THR A 10 -5.05 20.59 -1.21
CA THR A 10 -3.89 20.13 -0.44
C THR A 10 -3.29 18.89 -1.08
N PHE A 11 -4.12 17.95 -1.57
CA PHE A 11 -3.64 16.78 -2.30
C PHE A 11 -2.90 17.17 -3.59
N ILE A 12 -3.49 18.03 -4.42
CA ILE A 12 -2.86 18.50 -5.66
C ILE A 12 -1.54 19.22 -5.37
N SER A 13 -1.52 20.15 -4.42
CA SER A 13 -0.32 20.90 -4.06
C SER A 13 0.79 20.00 -3.51
N LEU A 14 0.43 19.01 -2.68
CA LEU A 14 1.39 18.04 -2.13
C LEU A 14 1.97 17.17 -3.25
N LEU A 15 1.13 16.67 -4.16
CA LEU A 15 1.58 15.84 -5.27
C LEU A 15 2.52 16.62 -6.20
N GLN A 16 2.21 17.88 -6.52
CA GLN A 16 3.07 18.76 -7.31
C GLN A 16 4.45 18.95 -6.66
N GLN A 17 4.47 19.26 -5.36
CA GLN A 17 5.72 19.45 -4.62
C GLN A 17 6.59 18.19 -4.65
N GLU A 18 5.99 17.01 -4.46
CA GLU A 18 6.72 15.74 -4.46
C GLU A 18 7.21 15.37 -5.85
N PHE A 19 6.38 15.64 -6.86
CA PHE A 19 6.68 15.41 -8.26
C PHE A 19 7.89 16.22 -8.74
N GLU A 20 8.04 17.48 -8.32
CA GLU A 20 9.22 18.31 -8.64
C GLU A 20 10.55 17.72 -8.15
N SER A 21 10.50 16.88 -7.11
CA SER A 21 11.67 16.23 -6.52
C SER A 21 11.87 14.77 -6.94
N LEU A 22 10.98 14.25 -7.79
CA LEU A 22 10.99 12.85 -8.20
C LEU A 22 12.23 12.54 -9.04
N SER A 23 12.90 11.44 -8.71
CA SER A 23 14.09 10.99 -9.42
C SER A 23 14.14 9.46 -9.50
N ILE A 24 14.78 8.95 -10.56
CA ILE A 24 14.99 7.51 -10.73
C ILE A 24 16.07 7.05 -9.75
N PRO A 25 15.82 6.03 -8.91
CA PRO A 25 16.81 5.53 -7.97
C PRO A 25 18.05 4.96 -8.66
N HIS A 26 19.22 5.14 -8.03
CA HIS A 26 20.49 4.54 -8.46
C HIS A 26 20.93 3.39 -7.53
N ALA A 27 19.97 2.61 -7.03
CA ALA A 27 20.18 1.51 -6.10
C ALA A 27 20.01 0.15 -6.80
N PRO A 28 20.45 -0.95 -6.17
CA PRO A 28 20.13 -2.30 -6.65
C PRO A 28 18.62 -2.50 -6.74
N VAL A 29 18.14 -2.95 -7.90
CA VAL A 29 16.70 -3.18 -8.14
C VAL A 29 16.15 -4.32 -7.28
N ARG A 30 14.90 -4.18 -6.83
CA ARG A 30 14.16 -5.24 -6.12
C ARG A 30 13.51 -6.24 -7.08
N ARG A 31 13.01 -5.73 -8.21
CA ARG A 31 12.36 -6.49 -9.29
C ARG A 31 13.19 -6.43 -10.58
N ARG A 32 13.18 -7.52 -11.35
CA ARG A 32 13.95 -7.61 -12.61
C ARG A 32 13.27 -6.75 -13.67
N GLY A 33 14.02 -5.89 -14.37
CA GLY A 33 13.47 -5.03 -15.43
C GLY A 33 13.14 -3.59 -14.97
N ALA A 34 13.32 -3.26 -13.68
CA ALA A 34 13.03 -1.94 -13.13
C ALA A 34 14.20 -0.93 -13.25
N GLU A 35 15.27 -1.25 -13.98
CA GLU A 35 16.53 -0.49 -13.98
C GLU A 35 16.42 0.88 -14.66
N ASN A 36 15.49 1.04 -15.59
CA ASN A 36 15.40 2.23 -16.45
C ASN A 36 14.35 3.26 -15.99
N GLY A 37 13.61 2.99 -14.90
CA GLY A 37 12.56 3.88 -14.41
C GLY A 37 11.41 4.10 -15.41
N ALA A 38 11.09 3.11 -16.26
CA ALA A 38 10.05 3.23 -17.27
C ALA A 38 8.66 3.59 -16.69
N GLY A 39 8.24 2.98 -15.57
CA GLY A 39 6.96 3.32 -14.93
C GLY A 39 6.99 4.69 -14.25
N ILE A 40 8.12 5.08 -13.65
CA ILE A 40 8.30 6.46 -13.15
C ILE A 40 8.09 7.45 -14.29
N SER A 41 8.70 7.20 -15.45
CA SER A 41 8.58 8.09 -16.62
C SER A 41 7.16 8.11 -17.19
N SER A 42 6.49 6.95 -17.26
CA SER A 42 5.10 6.80 -17.70
C SER A 42 4.14 7.57 -16.79
N ALA A 43 4.18 7.29 -15.49
CA ALA A 43 3.34 7.94 -14.49
C ALA A 43 3.62 9.44 -14.39
N SER A 44 4.88 9.88 -14.60
CA SER A 44 5.23 11.29 -14.67
C SER A 44 4.54 12.00 -15.83
N GLY A 45 4.55 11.39 -17.03
CA GLY A 45 3.84 11.93 -18.19
C GLY A 45 2.32 11.97 -17.97
N ALA A 46 1.76 10.97 -17.26
CA ALA A 46 0.35 10.98 -16.88
C ALA A 46 0.01 12.14 -15.91
N ILE A 47 0.84 12.37 -14.88
CA ILE A 47 0.67 13.49 -13.95
C ILE A 47 0.72 14.84 -14.67
N GLU A 48 1.73 15.05 -15.52
CA GLU A 48 1.87 16.27 -16.32
C GLU A 48 0.63 16.50 -17.19
N GLY A 49 0.19 15.47 -17.93
CA GLY A 49 -1.00 15.54 -18.76
C GLY A 49 -2.27 15.86 -17.97
N VAL A 50 -2.46 15.25 -16.80
CA VAL A 50 -3.62 15.53 -15.94
C VAL A 50 -3.59 16.95 -15.40
N PHE A 51 -2.42 17.49 -15.03
CA PHE A 51 -2.31 18.88 -14.59
C PHE A 51 -2.57 19.89 -15.70
N GLU A 52 -2.12 19.61 -16.92
CA GLU A 52 -2.45 20.43 -18.10
C GLU A 52 -3.96 20.44 -18.34
N LEU A 53 -4.61 19.27 -18.38
CA LEU A 53 -6.05 19.15 -18.59
C LEU A 53 -6.88 19.80 -17.48
N LEU A 54 -6.42 19.73 -16.22
CA LEU A 54 -7.03 20.42 -15.07
C LEU A 54 -6.95 21.94 -15.24
N THR A 55 -5.80 22.44 -15.66
CA THR A 55 -5.56 23.89 -15.86
C THR A 55 -6.42 24.44 -16.99
N ASP A 56 -6.57 23.67 -18.07
CA ASP A 56 -7.39 24.03 -19.22
C ASP A 56 -8.90 23.81 -18.98
N GLY A 57 -9.28 23.22 -17.84
CA GLY A 57 -10.67 22.93 -17.50
C GLY A 57 -11.32 21.86 -18.39
N VAL A 58 -10.52 20.96 -18.95
CA VAL A 58 -10.96 19.92 -19.90
C VAL A 58 -11.42 18.65 -19.18
N ILE A 59 -10.78 18.30 -18.07
CA ILE A 59 -11.09 17.12 -17.26
C ILE A 59 -11.91 17.50 -16.02
N ASP A 60 -12.83 16.63 -15.61
CA ASP A 60 -13.55 16.82 -14.34
C ASP A 60 -12.60 16.66 -13.15
N ARG A 61 -12.85 17.41 -12.08
CA ARG A 61 -11.97 17.39 -10.91
C ARG A 61 -11.94 16.02 -10.22
N LYS A 62 -13.05 15.29 -10.16
CA LYS A 62 -13.08 13.96 -9.54
C LYS A 62 -12.30 12.94 -10.38
N GLU A 63 -12.44 13.02 -11.70
CA GLU A 63 -11.69 12.20 -12.64
C GLU A 63 -10.19 12.46 -12.49
N ALA A 64 -9.77 13.74 -12.50
CA ALA A 64 -8.37 14.09 -12.31
C ALA A 64 -7.78 13.62 -10.97
N LEU A 65 -8.54 13.68 -9.87
CA LEU A 65 -8.09 13.15 -8.58
C LEU A 65 -7.88 11.63 -8.62
N THR A 66 -8.71 10.91 -9.38
CA THR A 66 -8.61 9.46 -9.53
C THR A 66 -7.35 9.10 -10.31
N GLU A 67 -7.14 9.73 -11.46
CA GLU A 67 -5.95 9.55 -12.30
C GLU A 67 -4.66 9.90 -11.56
N LEU A 68 -4.65 11.00 -10.79
CA LEU A 68 -3.50 11.40 -9.98
C LEU A 68 -3.21 10.41 -8.83
N ALA A 69 -4.26 9.84 -8.22
CA ALA A 69 -4.10 8.82 -7.19
C ALA A 69 -3.51 7.53 -7.77
N GLU A 70 -3.98 7.10 -8.94
CA GLU A 70 -3.47 5.95 -9.68
C GLU A 70 -2.01 6.15 -10.11
N ALA A 71 -1.66 7.31 -10.66
CA ALA A 71 -0.28 7.64 -10.99
C ALA A 71 0.63 7.64 -9.74
N ALA A 72 0.13 8.10 -8.58
CA ALA A 72 0.88 8.03 -7.32
C ALA A 72 1.12 6.57 -6.86
N ILE A 73 0.16 5.66 -7.11
CA ILE A 73 0.34 4.22 -6.87
C ILE A 73 1.44 3.68 -7.79
N GLU A 74 1.39 3.98 -9.08
CA GLU A 74 2.39 3.53 -10.05
C GLU A 74 3.79 4.03 -9.67
N ILE A 75 3.93 5.31 -9.29
CA ILE A 75 5.20 5.85 -8.82
C ILE A 75 5.70 5.13 -7.56
N ALA A 76 4.84 4.91 -6.56
CA ALA A 76 5.21 4.16 -5.36
C ALA A 76 5.69 2.74 -5.72
N SER A 77 4.98 2.08 -6.64
CA SER A 77 5.32 0.75 -7.15
C SER A 77 6.68 0.73 -7.86
N SER A 78 6.87 1.61 -8.84
CA SER A 78 8.11 1.68 -9.62
C SER A 78 9.30 2.08 -8.76
N LEU A 79 9.14 3.02 -7.82
CA LEU A 79 10.21 3.38 -6.87
C LEU A 79 10.60 2.18 -6.00
N TYR A 80 9.62 1.43 -5.49
CA TYR A 80 9.90 0.19 -4.76
C TYR A 80 10.67 -0.79 -5.64
N ALA A 81 10.17 -1.09 -6.84
CA ALA A 81 10.76 -2.03 -7.78
C ALA A 81 12.20 -1.64 -8.20
N SER A 82 12.45 -0.35 -8.45
CA SER A 82 13.75 0.21 -8.81
C SER A 82 14.74 0.33 -7.64
N GLY A 83 14.38 -0.11 -6.43
CA GLY A 83 15.33 -0.13 -5.31
C GLY A 83 15.39 1.14 -4.49
N ALA A 84 14.42 2.06 -4.61
CA ALA A 84 14.39 3.28 -3.80
C ALA A 84 14.46 2.96 -2.29
N GLU A 85 15.02 3.89 -1.51
CA GLU A 85 14.96 3.78 -0.05
C GLU A 85 13.52 3.69 0.44
N HIS A 86 13.28 2.98 1.55
CA HIS A 86 11.94 2.72 2.06
C HIS A 86 11.12 4.00 2.28
N GLN A 87 11.77 5.04 2.81
CA GLN A 87 11.12 6.32 3.06
C GLN A 87 10.60 7.00 1.78
N VAL A 88 11.24 6.77 0.63
CA VAL A 88 10.90 7.45 -0.63
C VAL A 88 9.64 6.86 -1.23
N TRP A 89 9.58 5.53 -1.43
CA TRP A 89 8.37 4.92 -2.02
C TRP A 89 7.19 4.93 -1.04
N ARG A 90 7.43 4.85 0.28
CA ARG A 90 6.37 4.96 1.30
C ARG A 90 5.73 6.33 1.32
N ARG A 91 6.50 7.39 1.04
CA ARG A 91 5.96 8.75 0.90
C ARG A 91 4.97 8.85 -0.26
N TRP A 92 5.26 8.22 -1.39
CA TRP A 92 4.32 8.11 -2.51
C TRP A 92 3.12 7.21 -2.19
N SER A 93 3.32 6.15 -1.40
CA SER A 93 2.23 5.35 -0.86
C SER A 93 1.27 6.17 0.01
N ALA A 94 1.79 7.09 0.85
CA ALA A 94 0.98 8.01 1.63
C ALA A 94 0.16 8.95 0.72
N ILE A 95 0.80 9.56 -0.28
CA ILE A 95 0.12 10.45 -1.26
C ILE A 95 -1.00 9.69 -1.97
N ALA A 96 -0.73 8.48 -2.46
CA ALA A 96 -1.73 7.62 -3.08
C ALA A 96 -2.91 7.36 -2.13
N ALA A 97 -2.63 7.03 -0.86
CA ALA A 97 -3.67 6.81 0.14
C ALA A 97 -4.58 8.03 0.33
N PHE A 98 -4.03 9.24 0.30
CA PHE A 98 -4.80 10.48 0.40
C PHE A 98 -5.68 10.72 -0.83
N GLY A 99 -5.15 10.52 -2.04
CA GLY A 99 -5.95 10.59 -3.28
C GLY A 99 -7.09 9.57 -3.30
N LEU A 100 -6.82 8.33 -2.88
CA LEU A 100 -7.80 7.26 -2.76
C LEU A 100 -8.89 7.59 -1.73
N PHE A 101 -8.53 8.22 -0.60
CA PHE A 101 -9.49 8.69 0.39
C PHE A 101 -10.43 9.76 -0.18
N LEU A 102 -9.89 10.74 -0.92
CA LEU A 102 -10.67 11.81 -1.53
C LEU A 102 -11.60 11.33 -2.66
N THR A 103 -11.37 10.14 -3.20
CA THR A 103 -12.15 9.53 -4.29
C THR A 103 -13.06 8.39 -3.82
N ASP A 104 -13.27 8.26 -2.50
CA ASP A 104 -14.09 7.23 -1.84
C ASP A 104 -13.59 5.78 -2.05
N GLN A 105 -12.33 5.59 -2.45
CA GLN A 105 -11.68 4.28 -2.57
C GLN A 105 -11.09 3.82 -1.23
N ILE A 106 -11.96 3.68 -0.22
CA ILE A 106 -11.57 3.55 1.19
C ILE A 106 -10.70 2.33 1.47
N TYR A 107 -11.01 1.16 0.92
CA TYR A 107 -10.22 -0.05 1.20
C TYR A 107 -8.79 0.06 0.66
N GLN A 108 -8.63 0.58 -0.56
CA GLN A 108 -7.33 0.85 -1.16
C GLN A 108 -6.60 1.92 -0.34
N SER A 109 -7.29 3.00 0.06
CA SER A 109 -6.70 4.02 0.92
C SER A 109 -6.13 3.43 2.22
N ILE A 110 -6.84 2.48 2.86
CA ILE A 110 -6.34 1.74 4.03
C ILE A 110 -5.06 0.97 3.71
N LEU A 111 -5.03 0.20 2.61
CA LEU A 111 -3.85 -0.58 2.23
C LEU A 111 -2.61 0.31 2.06
N TYR A 112 -2.72 1.39 1.30
CA TYR A 112 -1.61 2.30 1.06
C TYR A 112 -1.24 3.11 2.32
N THR A 113 -2.21 3.43 3.18
CA THR A 113 -1.94 4.04 4.50
C THR A 113 -1.10 3.12 5.38
N ILE A 114 -1.44 1.83 5.43
CA ILE A 114 -0.70 0.82 6.19
C ILE A 114 0.72 0.65 5.63
N LEU A 115 0.86 0.56 4.31
CA LEU A 115 2.16 0.39 3.64
C LEU A 115 3.07 1.60 3.82
N ALA A 116 2.48 2.80 3.87
CA ALA A 116 3.17 4.04 4.21
C ALA A 116 3.48 4.17 5.72
N GLU A 117 2.90 3.31 6.57
CA GLU A 117 2.95 3.39 8.03
C GLU A 117 2.35 4.70 8.59
N GLU A 118 1.33 5.23 7.92
CA GLU A 118 0.64 6.47 8.31
C GLU A 118 -0.49 6.20 9.31
N TRP A 119 -0.13 5.72 10.50
CA TRP A 119 -1.08 5.25 11.51
C TRP A 119 -2.07 6.30 12.01
N GLU A 120 -1.67 7.57 12.06
CA GLU A 120 -2.58 8.67 12.45
C GLU A 120 -3.61 8.94 11.36
N PHE A 121 -3.26 8.78 10.08
CA PHE A 121 -4.22 8.89 8.98
C PHE A 121 -5.20 7.72 9.01
N LEU A 122 -4.72 6.51 9.31
CA LEU A 122 -5.58 5.32 9.43
C LEU A 122 -6.70 5.51 10.47
N ARG A 123 -6.45 6.24 11.56
CA ARG A 123 -7.43 6.49 12.63
C ARG A 123 -8.62 7.36 12.22
N ILE A 124 -8.50 8.12 11.15
CA ILE A 124 -9.57 9.03 10.69
C ILE A 124 -10.28 8.54 9.43
N ILE A 125 -9.75 7.51 8.76
CA ILE A 125 -10.42 6.87 7.64
C ILE A 125 -11.74 6.25 8.15
N PRO A 126 -12.88 6.50 7.49
CA PRO A 126 -14.16 5.95 7.92
C PRO A 126 -14.17 4.43 7.75
N LEU A 127 -14.12 3.70 8.86
CA LEU A 127 -14.22 2.24 8.89
C LEU A 127 -15.68 1.77 8.88
N THR A 128 -16.50 2.40 8.04
CA THR A 128 -17.92 2.12 7.87
C THR A 128 -18.20 1.81 6.40
N GLY A 129 -18.82 0.67 6.12
CA GLY A 129 -19.16 0.31 4.74
C GLY A 129 -19.21 -1.19 4.51
N ASP A 130 -19.61 -1.57 3.30
CA ASP A 130 -19.49 -2.95 2.83
C ASP A 130 -18.06 -3.17 2.32
N VAL A 131 -17.37 -4.15 2.88
CA VAL A 131 -16.03 -4.55 2.44
C VAL A 131 -16.16 -5.75 1.51
N SER A 132 -15.21 -5.90 0.58
CA SER A 132 -15.11 -7.05 -0.32
C SER A 132 -15.34 -8.39 0.42
N LYS A 133 -15.96 -9.34 -0.27
CA LYS A 133 -16.15 -10.72 0.25
C LYS A 133 -14.86 -11.54 0.23
N GLN A 134 -13.76 -10.99 -0.29
CA GLN A 134 -12.44 -11.61 -0.25
C GLN A 134 -11.95 -11.68 1.20
N ILE A 135 -11.38 -12.83 1.58
CA ILE A 135 -11.03 -13.08 2.98
C ILE A 135 -9.90 -12.17 3.46
N SER A 136 -8.94 -11.87 2.59
CA SER A 136 -7.83 -10.93 2.83
C SER A 136 -8.36 -9.56 3.22
N ALA A 137 -9.27 -9.01 2.42
CA ALA A 137 -9.92 -7.73 2.68
C ALA A 137 -10.69 -7.70 4.00
N GLN A 138 -11.48 -8.74 4.30
CA GLN A 138 -12.21 -8.81 5.56
C GLN A 138 -11.28 -8.90 6.77
N VAL A 139 -10.16 -9.62 6.66
CA VAL A 139 -9.17 -9.74 7.73
C VAL A 139 -8.45 -8.42 7.97
N ILE A 140 -7.98 -7.75 6.92
CA ILE A 140 -7.33 -6.44 7.04
C ILE A 140 -8.32 -5.42 7.63
N TRP A 141 -9.56 -5.39 7.14
CA TRP A 141 -10.61 -4.52 7.67
C TRP A 141 -10.84 -4.73 9.17
N LEU A 142 -10.89 -5.98 9.63
CA LEU A 142 -10.99 -6.30 11.05
C LEU A 142 -9.77 -5.83 11.85
N LEU A 143 -8.56 -6.07 11.34
CA LEU A 143 -7.31 -5.73 12.01
C LEU A 143 -7.12 -4.23 12.19
N VAL A 144 -7.69 -3.40 11.30
CA VAL A 144 -7.68 -1.94 11.46
C VAL A 144 -8.84 -1.41 12.33
N GLY A 145 -9.68 -2.28 12.89
CA GLY A 145 -10.78 -1.90 13.77
C GLY A 145 -12.13 -1.67 13.06
N GLY A 146 -12.24 -2.08 11.80
CA GLY A 146 -13.47 -2.04 11.04
C GLY A 146 -14.48 -3.10 11.50
N HIS A 147 -15.77 -2.77 11.39
CA HIS A 147 -16.85 -3.70 11.70
C HIS A 147 -17.26 -4.46 10.44
N LEU A 148 -17.37 -5.78 10.53
CA LEU A 148 -17.91 -6.60 9.43
C LEU A 148 -19.42 -6.71 9.55
N MET A 149 -20.10 -6.70 8.40
CA MET A 149 -21.53 -6.99 8.30
C MET A 149 -21.87 -8.46 8.63
N SER A 150 -20.88 -9.35 8.52
CA SER A 150 -21.00 -10.77 8.83
C SER A 150 -19.73 -11.28 9.49
N GLU A 151 -19.85 -12.17 10.47
CA GLU A 151 -18.69 -12.81 11.10
C GLU A 151 -17.80 -13.50 10.06
N LEU A 152 -16.49 -13.46 10.28
CA LEU A 152 -15.55 -14.27 9.50
C LEU A 152 -15.91 -15.77 9.64
N PRO A 153 -15.74 -16.57 8.57
CA PRO A 153 -15.91 -18.00 8.68
C PRO A 153 -14.93 -18.58 9.71
N LYS A 154 -15.42 -19.46 10.59
CA LYS A 154 -14.58 -20.11 11.62
C LYS A 154 -13.47 -20.99 11.02
N THR A 155 -13.63 -21.44 9.78
CA THR A 155 -12.67 -22.32 9.08
C THR A 155 -12.60 -21.99 7.59
N GLY A 156 -11.40 -21.99 7.03
CA GLY A 156 -11.15 -21.87 5.59
C GLY A 156 -11.15 -23.24 4.89
N ARG A 157 -11.57 -23.27 3.61
CA ARG A 157 -11.52 -24.49 2.78
C ARG A 157 -10.13 -24.79 2.24
N HIS A 158 -9.34 -23.74 1.94
CA HIS A 158 -8.00 -23.83 1.37
C HIS A 158 -6.95 -23.30 2.37
N SER A 159 -5.68 -23.67 2.17
CA SER A 159 -4.55 -23.31 3.06
C SER A 159 -4.41 -21.80 3.21
N GLU A 160 -4.44 -21.05 2.11
CA GLU A 160 -4.35 -19.58 2.11
C GLU A 160 -5.46 -18.93 2.94
N ARG A 161 -6.73 -19.30 2.72
CA ARG A 161 -7.83 -18.79 3.55
C ARG A 161 -7.68 -19.11 5.04
N LYS A 162 -7.16 -20.29 5.38
CA LYS A 162 -6.87 -20.65 6.77
C LYS A 162 -5.76 -19.77 7.34
N ALA A 163 -4.75 -19.42 6.55
CA ALA A 163 -3.68 -18.52 6.97
C ALA A 163 -4.22 -17.12 7.27
N TRP A 164 -5.05 -16.54 6.39
CA TRP A 164 -5.72 -15.27 6.65
C TRP A 164 -6.55 -15.27 7.94
N LEU A 165 -7.37 -16.30 8.13
CA LEU A 165 -8.18 -16.45 9.35
C LEU A 165 -7.33 -16.58 10.62
N LYS A 166 -6.16 -17.24 10.54
CA LYS A 166 -5.21 -17.29 11.66
C LYS A 166 -4.68 -15.89 11.98
N LEU A 167 -4.32 -15.08 10.99
CA LEU A 167 -3.79 -13.73 11.20
C LEU A 167 -4.78 -12.82 11.94
N ALA A 168 -6.08 -12.91 11.62
CA ALA A 168 -7.12 -12.16 12.32
C ALA A 168 -7.15 -12.44 13.83
N GLN A 169 -6.68 -13.61 14.27
CA GLN A 169 -6.65 -14.02 15.68
C GLN A 169 -5.26 -13.84 16.29
N SER A 170 -4.21 -14.21 15.57
CA SER A 170 -2.85 -14.29 16.09
C SER A 170 -2.19 -12.92 16.24
N ILE A 171 -2.49 -11.96 15.35
CA ILE A 171 -1.94 -10.61 15.42
C ILE A 171 -2.41 -9.88 16.68
N PRO A 172 -3.73 -9.73 16.96
CA PRO A 172 -4.19 -9.05 18.17
C PRO A 172 -3.81 -9.79 19.46
N ALA A 173 -3.64 -11.11 19.40
CA ALA A 173 -3.25 -11.93 20.54
C ALA A 173 -1.73 -11.97 20.81
N GLY A 174 -0.90 -11.31 19.99
CA GLY A 174 0.56 -11.34 20.12
C GLY A 174 1.19 -12.73 19.92
N GLN A 175 0.53 -13.62 19.17
CA GLN A 175 1.00 -14.98 18.93
C GLN A 175 1.98 -15.02 17.75
N HIS A 176 3.19 -14.52 17.96
CA HIS A 176 4.17 -14.29 16.89
C HIS A 176 4.52 -15.54 16.06
N ASP A 177 4.66 -16.72 16.68
CA ASP A 177 4.94 -17.96 15.95
C ASP A 177 3.80 -18.36 15.00
N VAL A 178 2.55 -18.16 15.44
CA VAL A 178 1.35 -18.45 14.64
C VAL A 178 1.22 -17.44 13.50
N THR A 179 1.49 -16.17 13.80
CA THR A 179 1.52 -15.09 12.82
C THR A 179 2.58 -15.37 11.74
N GLU A 180 3.80 -15.71 12.12
CA GLU A 180 4.87 -16.01 11.16
C GLU A 180 4.51 -17.19 10.27
N ALA A 181 4.00 -18.29 10.84
CA ALA A 181 3.58 -19.45 10.07
C ALA A 181 2.47 -19.11 9.05
N ALA A 182 1.49 -18.29 9.44
CA ALA A 182 0.44 -17.86 8.53
C ALA A 182 0.96 -16.92 7.42
N LEU A 183 1.90 -16.02 7.74
CA LEU A 183 2.54 -15.15 6.73
C LEU A 183 3.36 -15.97 5.72
N LYS A 184 4.05 -17.03 6.16
CA LYS A 184 4.72 -17.98 5.27
C LYS A 184 3.74 -18.67 4.34
N ASP A 185 2.64 -19.21 4.88
CA ASP A 185 1.60 -19.88 4.10
C ASP A 185 1.01 -18.95 3.01
N ILE A 186 0.84 -17.65 3.30
CA ILE A 186 0.36 -16.64 2.34
C ILE A 186 1.43 -16.34 1.28
N ALA A 187 2.67 -16.13 1.68
CA ALA A 187 3.76 -15.87 0.75
C ALA A 187 3.96 -17.05 -0.21
N ASP A 188 4.01 -18.28 0.32
CA ASP A 188 4.21 -19.49 -0.47
C ASP A 188 3.05 -19.71 -1.46
N PHE A 189 1.80 -19.43 -1.05
CA PHE A 189 0.65 -19.50 -1.94
C PHE A 189 0.77 -18.51 -3.11
N TRP A 190 1.03 -17.22 -2.83
CA TRP A 190 1.06 -16.22 -3.88
C TRP A 190 2.29 -16.34 -4.78
N MET A 191 3.45 -16.70 -4.23
CA MET A 191 4.63 -17.00 -5.06
C MET A 191 4.37 -18.19 -5.99
N ALA A 192 3.61 -19.20 -5.54
CA ALA A 192 3.23 -20.32 -6.39
C ALA A 192 2.20 -19.92 -7.46
N GLU A 193 1.18 -19.13 -7.12
CA GLU A 193 0.17 -18.65 -8.09
C GLU A 193 0.77 -17.70 -9.15
N LEU A 194 1.77 -16.90 -8.77
CA LEU A 194 2.45 -15.97 -9.66
C LEU A 194 3.67 -16.57 -10.38
N GLU A 195 4.07 -17.80 -10.03
CA GLU A 195 5.25 -18.48 -10.58
C GLU A 195 6.51 -17.59 -10.60
N ASP A 196 7.07 -17.28 -11.78
CA ASP A 196 8.23 -16.40 -11.92
C ASP A 196 7.86 -14.91 -12.06
N SER A 197 6.57 -14.59 -12.23
CA SER A 197 6.12 -13.21 -12.51
C SER A 197 6.23 -12.28 -11.31
N TRP A 198 6.09 -12.78 -10.07
CA TRP A 198 6.20 -11.93 -8.86
C TRP A 198 7.57 -11.27 -8.69
N MET A 199 8.57 -11.73 -9.43
CA MET A 199 9.93 -11.21 -9.45
C MET A 199 10.22 -10.24 -10.59
N ASN A 200 9.33 -10.17 -11.57
CA ASN A 200 9.49 -9.33 -12.75
C ASN A 200 8.75 -8.01 -12.54
N TYR A 201 9.30 -6.97 -13.16
CA TYR A 201 8.71 -5.64 -13.23
C TYR A 201 8.02 -5.50 -14.59
N GLU A 202 6.74 -5.15 -14.58
CA GLU A 202 5.96 -4.89 -15.80
C GLU A 202 5.43 -3.44 -15.76
N PRO A 203 5.96 -2.53 -16.60
CA PRO A 203 5.48 -1.14 -16.63
C PRO A 203 3.97 -1.08 -16.90
N GLY A 204 3.24 -0.35 -16.06
CA GLY A 204 1.79 -0.22 -16.15
C GLY A 204 1.00 -1.35 -15.49
N ASP A 205 1.64 -2.44 -15.05
CA ASP A 205 1.02 -3.48 -14.21
C ASP A 205 1.45 -3.30 -12.75
N TYR A 206 0.81 -2.33 -12.08
CA TYR A 206 1.10 -1.99 -10.70
C TYR A 206 -0.01 -2.48 -9.75
N PRO A 207 0.33 -2.81 -8.49
CA PRO A 207 1.65 -2.69 -7.87
C PRO A 207 2.56 -3.93 -7.99
N ASP A 208 3.87 -3.69 -7.96
CA ASP A 208 5.00 -4.64 -8.01
C ASP A 208 5.20 -5.48 -6.73
N PHE A 209 4.17 -5.51 -5.89
CA PHE A 209 4.08 -6.30 -4.68
C PHE A 209 2.60 -6.58 -4.40
N ASN A 210 2.29 -7.68 -3.72
CA ASN A 210 0.91 -7.95 -3.32
C ASN A 210 0.52 -7.01 -2.16
N PRO A 211 -0.41 -6.05 -2.35
CA PRO A 211 -0.67 -5.01 -1.35
C PRO A 211 -1.27 -5.58 -0.06
N GLU A 212 -2.16 -6.56 -0.17
CA GLU A 212 -2.83 -7.15 0.98
C GLU A 212 -1.84 -7.96 1.83
N ALA A 213 -1.04 -8.82 1.20
CA ALA A 213 -0.02 -9.62 1.88
C ALA A 213 1.03 -8.72 2.54
N CYS A 214 1.45 -7.65 1.88
CA CYS A 214 2.41 -6.70 2.45
C CYS A 214 1.78 -5.86 3.57
N ALA A 215 0.55 -5.39 3.42
CA ALA A 215 -0.15 -4.60 4.43
C ALA A 215 -0.40 -5.41 5.72
N VAL A 216 -0.80 -6.68 5.62
CA VAL A 216 -1.04 -7.50 6.82
C VAL A 216 0.26 -7.76 7.60
N VAL A 217 1.40 -7.86 6.92
CA VAL A 217 2.71 -7.95 7.57
C VAL A 217 3.09 -6.65 8.28
N ALA A 218 2.85 -5.50 7.64
CA ALA A 218 3.06 -4.19 8.27
C ALA A 218 2.18 -4.02 9.52
N LEU A 219 0.91 -4.45 9.47
CA LEU A 219 0.03 -4.50 10.64
C LEU A 219 0.56 -5.42 11.74
N ALA A 220 1.04 -6.60 11.37
CA ALA A 220 1.66 -7.51 12.35
C ALA A 220 2.86 -6.85 13.04
N ARG A 221 3.74 -6.19 12.28
CA ARG A 221 4.91 -5.48 12.81
C ARG A 221 4.55 -4.32 13.70
N HIS A 222 3.53 -3.53 13.33
CA HIS A 222 3.00 -2.47 14.19
C HIS A 222 2.51 -3.03 15.54
N ASN A 223 2.04 -4.28 15.56
CA ASN A 223 1.66 -5.02 16.76
C ASN A 223 2.82 -5.82 17.40
N GLY A 224 4.08 -5.46 17.11
CA GLY A 224 5.27 -6.01 17.76
C GLY A 224 5.80 -7.31 17.15
N PHE A 225 5.25 -7.79 16.04
CA PHE A 225 5.81 -8.95 15.33
C PHE A 225 7.21 -8.64 14.77
N VAL A 226 8.15 -9.56 14.99
CA VAL A 226 9.48 -9.54 14.39
C VAL A 226 9.72 -10.88 13.70
N PRO A 227 9.99 -10.91 12.37
CA PRO A 227 10.22 -12.16 11.68
C PRO A 227 11.54 -12.80 12.10
N THR A 228 11.55 -14.13 12.24
CA THR A 228 12.73 -14.88 12.72
C THR A 228 13.23 -15.95 11.75
N SER A 229 12.35 -16.49 10.90
CA SER A 229 12.66 -17.69 10.12
C SER A 229 12.03 -17.68 8.71
N PHE A 230 11.73 -16.51 8.15
CA PHE A 230 11.42 -16.39 6.73
C PHE A 230 12.60 -16.84 5.85
N THR A 231 12.29 -17.53 4.76
CA THR A 231 13.27 -17.74 3.69
C THR A 231 13.59 -16.41 3.00
N SER A 232 14.69 -16.35 2.26
CA SER A 232 15.05 -15.16 1.49
C SER A 232 13.97 -14.76 0.48
N GLU A 233 13.26 -15.74 -0.12
CA GLU A 233 12.18 -15.48 -1.09
C GLU A 233 10.94 -14.93 -0.39
N GLN A 234 10.51 -15.55 0.71
CA GLN A 234 9.39 -15.06 1.52
C GLN A 234 9.64 -13.63 2.02
N TYR A 235 10.86 -13.35 2.48
CA TYR A 235 11.25 -12.02 2.91
C TYR A 235 11.13 -11.00 1.77
N ARG A 236 11.62 -11.34 0.57
CA ARG A 236 11.55 -10.47 -0.61
C ARG A 236 10.13 -10.28 -1.13
N PHE A 237 9.29 -11.31 -1.05
CA PHE A 237 7.90 -11.23 -1.44
C PHE A 237 7.13 -10.27 -0.52
N LEU A 238 7.38 -10.34 0.79
CA LEU A 238 6.73 -9.53 1.82
C LEU A 238 7.47 -8.23 2.15
N GLU A 239 8.52 -7.88 1.40
CA GLU A 239 9.51 -6.86 1.76
C GLU A 239 8.86 -5.48 1.99
N ALA A 240 7.88 -5.09 1.17
CA ALA A 240 7.19 -3.80 1.32
C ALA A 240 6.54 -3.65 2.71
N GLY A 241 5.99 -4.75 3.28
CA GLY A 241 5.47 -4.77 4.65
C GLY A 241 6.54 -4.90 5.74
N LEU A 242 7.71 -5.46 5.40
CA LEU A 242 8.83 -5.68 6.31
C LEU A 242 9.83 -4.51 6.37
N ALA A 243 9.66 -3.49 5.53
CA ALA A 243 10.57 -2.34 5.44
C ALA A 243 10.80 -1.66 6.82
N ILE A 244 12.07 -1.58 7.23
CA ILE A 244 12.48 -1.33 8.63
C ILE A 244 12.70 0.14 8.97
N SER A 245 12.24 1.07 8.13
CA SER A 245 12.39 2.51 8.37
C SER A 245 11.02 3.15 8.41
N GLU A 246 10.56 3.52 9.60
CA GLU A 246 9.38 4.38 9.75
C GLU A 246 9.71 5.74 9.11
N PRO A 247 9.09 6.10 7.97
CA PRO A 247 9.30 7.41 7.39
C PRO A 247 8.78 8.49 8.37
N PRO A 248 9.30 9.72 8.33
CA PRO A 248 8.65 10.83 9.00
C PRO A 248 7.20 10.94 8.49
N SER A 249 6.24 10.83 9.41
CA SER A 249 4.81 10.86 9.05
C SER A 249 4.48 12.13 8.28
N LEU A 250 3.82 11.94 7.13
CA LEU A 250 3.26 13.01 6.32
C LEU A 250 2.08 13.67 7.05
N TYR A 251 1.36 12.91 7.90
CA TYR A 251 0.11 13.32 8.54
C TYR A 251 0.22 13.51 10.06
N SER A 252 1.31 14.11 10.54
CA SER A 252 1.58 14.30 11.98
C SER A 252 0.51 15.09 12.77
N THR A 253 -0.36 15.86 12.12
CA THR A 253 -1.55 16.50 12.71
C THR A 253 -2.60 16.70 11.63
N ILE A 254 -3.80 16.13 11.80
CA ILE A 254 -4.85 16.13 10.79
C ILE A 254 -6.08 16.89 11.28
N PHE A 255 -6.61 17.78 10.44
CA PHE A 255 -7.92 18.40 10.63
C PHE A 255 -8.88 17.92 9.53
N LEU A 256 -10.03 17.42 9.95
CA LEU A 256 -11.17 17.18 9.08
C LEU A 256 -11.91 18.52 8.90
N CYS A 257 -12.14 18.93 7.65
CA CYS A 257 -12.99 20.07 7.31
C CYS A 257 -14.41 19.62 7.03
#